data_AF-A0A022KS16-F1
#
_entry.id   AF-A0A022KS16-F1
#
_cell.length_a   1.000
_cell.length_b   1.000
_cell.length_c   1.000
_cell.angle_alpha   90.00
_cell.angle_beta   90.00
_cell.angle_gamma   90.00
#
_symmetry.space_group_name_H-M   'P 1'
#
loop_
_entity.id
_entity.type
_entity.pdbx_description
1 polymer ?
#
loop_
_entity_poly.entity_id
_entity_poly.type
_entity_poly.pdbx_seq_one_letter_code
_entity_poly.pdbx_strand_id
1 'polypeptide(L)'
;MRYLGGGSVLTSPFIPEDGELDDRPRSTAPTRSPDQPLKLPLIHATAHPRGTSRVAHGAQLHRRELPVPATVLGRLLVSPPLEILLELATLLPVWDLVAAVDAVVGPASRTPSLSLADVRAFASNTTGRPGVAILRKAASLARERVESPGETYVRLLVTAAGFPEPTPNLPTIHPDTGQERRIDNAYEHIRLGLEYDGSWRSKSKQQWQSDEERRNELASYGWTLSRQTGQDVRQPLSFLLRLRTVFDMLGVGRAAPAVDHIRSFANSLSTADLSLQWSTRRPASTSRRLEKKTGRFRTRI
;
A
#
# COMPACT_ATOMS: atom_id res chain seq x y z
N MET A 1 48.50 9.71 -21.16
CA MET A 1 48.71 11.17 -21.31
C MET A 1 48.44 11.80 -19.94
N ARG A 2 49.48 12.33 -19.30
CA ARG A 2 49.42 12.96 -17.96
C ARG A 2 48.93 14.40 -18.08
N TYR A 3 48.18 14.88 -17.09
CA TYR A 3 48.15 16.30 -16.72
C TYR A 3 48.25 16.43 -15.20
N LEU A 4 49.16 17.30 -14.75
CA LEU A 4 49.47 17.67 -13.37
C LEU A 4 49.25 19.19 -13.21
N GLY A 5 48.88 19.60 -11.99
CA GLY A 5 49.04 20.96 -11.41
C GLY A 5 47.84 21.90 -11.59
N GLY A 6 47.36 22.64 -10.60
CA GLY A 6 47.76 22.90 -9.21
C GLY A 6 46.95 24.09 -8.66
N GLY A 7 46.95 24.31 -7.33
CA GLY A 7 46.60 25.61 -6.72
C GLY A 7 45.40 25.60 -5.77
N SER A 8 45.68 25.61 -4.46
CA SER A 8 44.72 25.80 -3.36
C SER A 8 44.56 27.29 -3.04
N VAL A 9 43.36 27.74 -2.69
CA VAL A 9 43.16 28.87 -1.77
C VAL A 9 42.00 28.53 -0.82
N LEU A 10 42.34 28.47 0.47
CA LEU A 10 41.44 28.40 1.62
C LEU A 10 40.73 29.74 1.80
N THR A 11 39.39 29.72 1.91
CA THR A 11 38.64 30.65 2.79
C THR A 11 37.40 29.95 3.33
N SER A 12 37.39 29.75 4.64
CA SER A 12 36.25 29.53 5.56
C SER A 12 36.34 30.71 6.55
N PRO A 13 35.28 31.26 7.19
CA PRO A 13 34.09 30.53 7.65
C PRO A 13 32.74 31.26 7.56
N PHE A 14 31.66 30.48 7.53
CA PHE A 14 30.40 30.93 8.16
C PHE A 14 29.78 29.74 8.89
N ILE A 15 29.83 29.80 10.22
CA ILE A 15 29.10 28.93 11.13
C ILE A 15 27.86 29.73 11.57
N PRO A 16 26.63 29.22 11.33
CA PRO A 16 25.53 29.47 12.23
C PRO A 16 25.49 28.34 13.26
N GLU A 17 25.82 28.68 14.52
CA GLU A 17 25.37 27.91 15.67
C GLU A 17 23.86 28.15 15.85
N ASP A 18 23.22 27.16 16.47
CA ASP A 18 21.84 27.14 16.96
C ASP A 18 20.74 26.88 15.93
N GLY A 19 20.65 25.60 15.60
CA GLY A 19 19.45 24.95 15.08
C GLY A 19 19.78 23.49 14.84
N GLU A 20 19.36 22.61 15.75
CA GLU A 20 19.50 21.16 15.62
C GLU A 20 18.76 20.68 14.36
N LEU A 21 19.45 20.77 13.22
CA LEU A 21 19.00 20.33 11.91
C LEU A 21 19.17 18.82 11.87
N ASP A 22 18.08 18.11 12.15
CA ASP A 22 17.90 16.69 11.87
C ASP A 22 18.09 16.42 10.36
N ASP A 23 19.34 16.23 9.94
CA ASP A 23 19.76 16.05 8.54
C ASP A 23 19.62 14.59 8.05
N ARG A 24 18.66 13.87 8.62
CA ARG A 24 18.19 12.62 8.03
C ARG A 24 17.17 12.96 6.95
N PRO A 25 17.29 12.44 5.72
CA PRO A 25 16.19 12.50 4.78
C PRO A 25 15.00 11.76 5.41
N ARG A 26 14.04 12.53 5.92
CA ARG A 26 12.75 12.01 6.36
C ARG A 26 12.06 11.49 5.12
N SER A 27 12.16 10.17 4.92
CA SER A 27 11.45 9.47 3.86
C SER A 27 9.97 9.86 3.94
N THR A 28 9.50 10.53 2.90
CA THR A 28 8.14 11.05 2.79
C THR A 28 7.15 9.89 2.90
N ALA A 29 6.17 10.05 3.79
CA ALA A 29 5.25 9.01 4.21
C ALA A 29 4.54 8.30 3.03
N PRO A 30 4.50 6.96 3.01
CA PRO A 30 3.64 6.22 2.10
C PRO A 30 2.26 6.18 2.75
N THR A 31 1.34 7.07 2.35
CA THR A 31 -0.04 7.14 2.89
C THR A 31 -1.05 7.32 1.74
N ARG A 32 -1.35 6.26 0.96
CA ARG A 32 -2.23 6.36 -0.22
C ARG A 32 -3.13 5.14 -0.47
N SER A 33 -4.23 5.39 -1.18
CA SER A 33 -5.28 4.41 -1.50
C SER A 33 -4.80 3.29 -2.44
N PRO A 34 -5.27 2.03 -2.28
CA PRO A 34 -4.93 0.91 -3.17
C PRO A 34 -5.26 1.15 -4.65
N ASP A 35 -6.32 1.92 -4.94
CA ASP A 35 -6.78 2.22 -6.32
C ASP A 35 -5.96 3.29 -7.05
N GLN A 36 -5.03 3.97 -6.37
CA GLN A 36 -4.18 4.96 -7.02
C GLN A 36 -2.87 4.28 -7.43
N PRO A 37 -2.50 4.26 -8.72
CA PRO A 37 -1.21 3.72 -9.11
C PRO A 37 -0.12 4.45 -8.32
N LEU A 38 0.84 3.69 -7.78
CA LEU A 38 2.06 4.26 -7.21
C LEU A 38 2.58 5.28 -8.22
N LYS A 39 2.53 6.58 -7.89
CA LYS A 39 3.32 7.57 -8.62
C LYS A 39 4.76 7.32 -8.25
N LEU A 40 5.40 6.40 -8.95
CA LEU A 40 6.86 6.28 -8.98
C LEU A 40 7.37 7.09 -10.18
N PRO A 41 7.71 8.38 -10.03
CA PRO A 41 8.63 9.04 -10.94
C PRO A 41 10.07 8.93 -10.42
N LEU A 42 10.38 7.90 -9.63
CA LEU A 42 11.67 7.73 -8.96
C LEU A 42 12.16 6.30 -9.20
N ILE A 43 13.13 6.13 -10.10
CA ILE A 43 13.86 4.86 -10.20
C ILE A 43 14.76 4.76 -8.96
N HIS A 44 14.59 3.72 -8.16
CA HIS A 44 15.51 3.43 -7.05
C HIS A 44 16.70 2.65 -7.60
N ALA A 45 17.89 3.24 -7.52
CA ALA A 45 19.14 2.61 -7.92
C ALA A 45 20.00 2.35 -6.69
N THR A 46 20.69 1.22 -6.65
CA THR A 46 21.73 0.98 -5.63
C THR A 46 23.09 1.11 -6.31
N ALA A 47 24.00 1.87 -5.71
CA ALA A 47 25.42 1.87 -6.08
C ALA A 47 26.27 1.44 -4.91
N HIS A 48 27.42 0.82 -5.22
CA HIS A 48 28.43 0.48 -4.23
C HIS A 48 28.84 1.74 -3.43
N PRO A 49 29.11 1.65 -2.12
CA PRO A 49 29.34 2.83 -1.27
C PRO A 49 30.49 3.72 -1.74
N ARG A 50 31.50 3.12 -2.36
CA ARG A 50 32.69 3.81 -2.91
C ARG A 50 32.57 4.18 -4.40
N GLY A 51 31.41 3.96 -5.02
CA GLY A 51 31.18 4.25 -6.43
C GLY A 51 30.90 5.74 -6.69
N THR A 52 31.37 6.25 -7.83
CA THR A 52 31.20 7.65 -8.26
C THR A 52 30.00 7.84 -9.19
N SER A 53 28.90 7.13 -8.96
CA SER A 53 27.70 7.20 -9.81
C SER A 53 27.00 8.55 -9.69
N ARG A 54 26.65 9.16 -10.84
CA ARG A 54 25.73 10.31 -10.94
C ARG A 54 24.33 9.81 -11.31
N VAL A 55 23.31 10.44 -10.75
CA VAL A 55 21.91 10.02 -10.90
C VAL A 55 21.21 11.05 -11.78
N ALA A 56 20.48 10.59 -12.80
CA ALA A 56 19.63 11.46 -13.60
C ALA A 56 18.46 12.01 -12.76
N HIS A 57 17.88 13.13 -13.19
CA HIS A 57 16.69 13.70 -12.56
C HIS A 57 15.54 12.67 -12.60
N GLY A 58 14.89 12.40 -11.46
CA GLY A 58 13.85 11.37 -11.34
C GLY A 58 14.34 9.99 -10.91
N ALA A 59 15.49 9.89 -10.23
CA ALA A 59 15.95 8.65 -9.62
C ALA A 59 16.56 8.90 -8.24
N GLN A 60 16.40 7.94 -7.33
CA GLN A 60 16.97 7.95 -5.97
C GLN A 60 18.07 6.92 -5.87
N LEU A 61 19.24 7.36 -5.45
CA LEU A 61 20.41 6.51 -5.28
C LEU A 61 20.59 6.12 -3.82
N HIS A 62 20.61 4.83 -3.59
CA HIS A 62 20.96 4.19 -2.32
C HIS A 62 22.42 3.76 -2.38
N ARG A 63 23.20 4.06 -1.35
CA ARG A 63 24.59 3.62 -1.24
C ARG A 63 24.71 2.53 -0.20
N ARG A 64 24.97 1.30 -0.65
CA ARG A 64 25.20 0.13 0.19
C ARG A 64 25.93 -0.94 -0.63
N GLU A 65 26.42 -1.97 0.05
CA GLU A 65 26.88 -3.18 -0.63
C GLU A 65 25.79 -3.70 -1.56
N LEU A 66 26.18 -4.00 -2.80
CA LEU A 66 25.24 -4.46 -3.82
C LEU A 66 24.77 -5.87 -3.47
N PRO A 67 23.47 -6.15 -3.48
CA PRO A 67 23.01 -7.52 -3.32
C PRO A 67 23.53 -8.36 -4.50
N VAL A 68 24.23 -9.45 -4.18
CA VAL A 68 24.70 -10.45 -5.14
C VAL A 68 24.06 -11.78 -4.77
N PRO A 69 23.43 -12.51 -5.71
CA PRO A 69 23.31 -12.19 -7.13
C PRO A 69 22.26 -11.11 -7.44
N ALA A 70 22.45 -10.37 -8.53
CA ALA A 70 21.43 -9.52 -9.14
C ALA A 70 20.72 -10.28 -10.28
N THR A 71 19.48 -9.90 -10.59
CA THR A 71 18.69 -10.45 -11.71
C THR A 71 18.69 -9.48 -12.88
N VAL A 72 18.65 -9.99 -14.12
CA VAL A 72 18.54 -9.16 -15.33
C VAL A 72 17.08 -9.04 -15.75
N LEU A 73 16.56 -7.81 -15.82
CA LEU A 73 15.25 -7.50 -16.39
C LEU A 73 15.43 -6.59 -17.61
N GLY A 74 15.41 -7.18 -18.80
CA GLY A 74 15.74 -6.48 -20.05
C GLY A 74 17.19 -6.01 -20.04
N ARG A 75 17.41 -4.69 -19.97
CA ARG A 75 18.75 -4.07 -19.89
C ARG A 75 19.13 -3.64 -18.47
N LEU A 76 18.27 -3.90 -17.49
CA LEU A 76 18.45 -3.46 -16.10
C LEU A 76 18.94 -4.62 -15.22
N LEU A 77 19.90 -4.31 -14.36
CA LEU A 77 20.21 -5.16 -13.21
C LEU A 77 19.27 -4.74 -12.07
N VAL A 78 18.48 -5.70 -11.59
CA VAL A 78 17.53 -5.51 -10.50
C VAL A 78 17.90 -6.43 -9.34
N SER A 79 17.67 -5.97 -8.11
CA SER A 79 17.78 -6.82 -6.94
C SER A 79 16.87 -8.05 -7.10
N PRO A 80 17.24 -9.24 -6.61
CA PRO A 80 16.35 -10.39 -6.62
C PRO A 80 15.12 -10.11 -5.73
N PRO A 81 13.98 -10.80 -5.92
CA PRO A 81 12.72 -10.34 -5.33
C PRO A 81 12.72 -10.29 -3.79
N LEU A 82 13.39 -11.24 -3.12
CA LEU A 82 13.55 -11.23 -1.66
C LEU A 82 14.33 -10.01 -1.16
N GLU A 83 15.36 -9.60 -1.90
CA GLU A 83 16.10 -8.38 -1.63
C GLU A 83 15.20 -7.16 -1.87
N ILE A 84 14.46 -7.11 -2.98
CA ILE A 84 13.48 -6.03 -3.23
C ILE A 84 12.50 -5.88 -2.06
N LEU A 85 11.95 -6.98 -1.52
CA LEU A 85 11.04 -6.92 -0.37
C LEU A 85 11.72 -6.33 0.88
N LEU A 86 12.98 -6.66 1.14
CA LEU A 86 13.75 -6.08 2.23
C LEU A 86 14.05 -4.59 2.00
N GLU A 87 14.36 -4.19 0.77
CA GLU A 87 14.55 -2.80 0.40
C GLU A 87 13.26 -1.98 0.58
N LEU A 88 12.14 -2.52 0.08
CA LEU A 88 10.81 -1.94 0.26
C LEU A 88 10.43 -1.83 1.74
N ALA A 89 10.90 -2.73 2.60
CA ALA A 89 10.67 -2.65 4.04
C ALA A 89 11.30 -1.41 4.71
N THR A 90 12.21 -0.71 4.03
CA THR A 90 12.76 0.58 4.49
C THR A 90 11.96 1.79 4.00
N LEU A 91 11.07 1.56 3.03
CA LEU A 91 10.35 2.61 2.30
C LEU A 91 8.85 2.56 2.56
N LEU A 92 8.30 1.37 2.82
CA LEU A 92 6.87 1.12 2.93
C LEU A 92 6.44 0.91 4.38
N PRO A 93 5.22 1.33 4.73
CA PRO A 93 4.58 0.94 5.97
C PRO A 93 4.24 -0.54 5.91
N VAL A 94 4.00 -1.15 7.06
CA VAL A 94 3.88 -2.61 7.15
C VAL A 94 2.74 -3.16 6.28
N TRP A 95 1.59 -2.50 6.15
CA TRP A 95 0.47 -3.02 5.35
C TRP A 95 0.71 -2.95 3.83
N ASP A 96 1.36 -1.89 3.33
CA ASP A 96 1.79 -1.88 1.92
C ASP A 96 2.85 -2.94 1.66
N LEU A 97 3.74 -3.17 2.64
CA LEU A 97 4.71 -4.25 2.52
C LEU A 97 4.03 -5.63 2.52
N VAL A 98 2.97 -5.83 3.31
CA VAL A 98 2.15 -7.05 3.22
C VAL A 98 1.58 -7.21 1.81
N ALA A 99 0.98 -6.16 1.24
CA ALA A 99 0.44 -6.21 -0.13
C ALA A 99 1.53 -6.51 -1.18
N ALA A 100 2.75 -6.00 -0.99
CA ALA A 100 3.89 -6.31 -1.84
C ALA A 100 4.34 -7.77 -1.70
N VAL A 101 4.37 -8.31 -0.47
CA VAL A 101 4.67 -9.74 -0.24
C VAL A 101 3.58 -10.60 -0.88
N ASP A 102 2.30 -10.32 -0.61
CA ASP A 102 1.13 -10.99 -1.18
C ASP A 102 1.20 -11.01 -2.71
N ALA A 103 1.58 -9.91 -3.36
CA ALA A 103 1.75 -9.86 -4.82
C ALA A 103 2.92 -10.71 -5.35
N VAL A 104 4.01 -10.84 -4.58
CA VAL A 104 5.18 -11.66 -4.97
C VAL A 104 4.88 -13.16 -4.84
N VAL A 105 4.11 -13.56 -3.83
CA VAL A 105 3.79 -14.97 -3.57
C VAL A 105 2.43 -15.39 -4.14
N GLY A 106 1.65 -14.42 -4.62
CA GLY A 106 0.29 -14.58 -5.11
C GLY A 106 0.22 -15.21 -6.51
N PRO A 107 -0.97 -15.66 -6.94
CA PRO A 107 -1.15 -16.33 -8.22
C PRO A 107 -0.93 -15.40 -9.44
N ALA A 108 -1.03 -14.08 -9.25
CA ALA A 108 -0.72 -13.08 -10.28
C ALA A 108 0.79 -12.70 -10.31
N SER A 109 1.63 -13.38 -9.53
CA SER A 109 3.05 -13.06 -9.41
C SER A 109 3.78 -13.19 -10.75
N ARG A 110 4.63 -12.20 -11.03
CA ARG A 110 5.59 -12.26 -12.14
C ARG A 110 6.89 -12.97 -11.76
N THR A 111 6.98 -13.44 -10.51
CA THR A 111 8.10 -14.21 -9.94
C THR A 111 7.55 -15.48 -9.28
N PRO A 112 6.92 -16.39 -10.05
CA PRO A 112 6.08 -17.47 -9.52
C PRO A 112 6.83 -18.54 -8.73
N SER A 113 8.17 -18.47 -8.66
CA SER A 113 9.01 -19.43 -7.95
C SER A 113 9.19 -19.15 -6.46
N LEU A 114 8.62 -18.07 -5.92
CA LEU A 114 8.76 -17.71 -4.51
C LEU A 114 7.48 -18.00 -3.73
N SER A 115 7.60 -18.87 -2.74
CA SER A 115 6.56 -19.14 -1.76
C SER A 115 6.62 -18.17 -0.58
N LEU A 116 5.55 -18.11 0.20
CA LEU A 116 5.55 -17.38 1.46
C LEU A 116 6.51 -18.00 2.49
N ALA A 117 6.74 -19.32 2.39
CA ALA A 117 7.74 -19.99 3.21
C ALA A 117 9.15 -19.47 2.91
N ASP A 118 9.48 -19.22 1.64
CA ASP A 118 10.78 -18.66 1.23
C ASP A 118 10.97 -17.24 1.78
N VAL A 119 9.93 -16.39 1.70
CA VAL A 119 9.97 -15.03 2.27
C VAL A 119 10.19 -15.06 3.78
N ARG A 120 9.49 -15.96 4.49
CA ARG A 120 9.62 -16.13 5.95
C ARG A 120 11.01 -16.65 6.33
N ALA A 121 11.53 -17.63 5.59
CA ALA A 121 12.87 -18.17 5.82
C ALA A 121 13.94 -17.09 5.61
N PHE A 122 13.85 -16.34 4.51
CA PHE A 122 14.76 -15.22 4.22
C PHE A 122 14.70 -14.15 5.31
N ALA A 123 13.51 -13.72 5.73
CA ALA A 123 13.34 -12.71 6.76
C ALA A 123 13.87 -13.18 8.13
N SER A 124 13.74 -14.48 8.44
CA SER A 124 14.22 -15.07 9.71
C SER A 124 15.74 -15.20 9.74
N ASN A 125 16.35 -15.63 8.64
CA ASN A 125 17.79 -15.82 8.52
C ASN A 125 18.57 -14.50 8.32
N THR A 126 17.89 -13.44 7.89
CA THR A 126 18.51 -12.12 7.75
C THR A 126 18.65 -11.45 9.10
N THR A 127 19.84 -10.93 9.45
CA THR A 127 20.09 -10.18 10.69
C THR A 127 20.87 -8.89 10.41
N GLY A 128 20.74 -7.89 11.27
CA GLY A 128 21.51 -6.63 11.18
C GLY A 128 21.19 -5.71 9.98
N ARG A 129 20.25 -6.08 9.11
CA ARG A 129 19.90 -5.31 7.91
C ARG A 129 18.70 -4.39 8.17
N PRO A 130 18.75 -3.12 7.71
CA PRO A 130 17.61 -2.21 7.79
C PRO A 130 16.35 -2.83 7.17
N GLY A 131 15.19 -2.60 7.79
CA GLY A 131 13.90 -3.11 7.30
C GLY A 131 13.57 -4.55 7.69
N VAL A 132 14.53 -5.36 8.16
CA VAL A 132 14.27 -6.80 8.43
C VAL A 132 13.17 -7.04 9.46
N ALA A 133 13.09 -6.20 10.50
CA ALA A 133 12.03 -6.32 11.52
C ALA A 133 10.63 -6.07 10.92
N ILE A 134 10.51 -5.09 10.01
CA ILE A 134 9.27 -4.77 9.31
C ILE A 134 8.94 -5.89 8.31
N LEU A 135 9.93 -6.42 7.60
CA LEU A 135 9.73 -7.55 6.68
C LEU A 135 9.24 -8.81 7.41
N ARG A 136 9.81 -9.15 8.58
CA ARG A 136 9.31 -10.27 9.39
C ARG A 136 7.85 -10.06 9.80
N LYS A 137 7.50 -8.85 10.21
CA LYS A 137 6.10 -8.51 10.55
C LYS A 137 5.20 -8.68 9.32
N ALA A 138 5.58 -8.14 8.17
CA ALA A 138 4.81 -8.28 6.94
C ALA A 138 4.66 -9.76 6.49
N ALA A 139 5.74 -10.55 6.53
CA ALA A 139 5.72 -11.96 6.16
C ALA A 139 4.82 -12.81 7.09
N SER A 140 4.62 -12.39 8.34
CA SER A 140 3.67 -13.04 9.26
C SER A 140 2.20 -12.77 8.89
N LEU A 141 1.93 -11.59 8.35
CA LEU A 141 0.59 -11.12 7.97
C LEU A 141 0.20 -11.48 6.52
N ALA A 142 1.17 -11.79 5.66
CA ALA A 142 0.97 -12.13 4.26
C ALA A 142 0.31 -13.50 4.03
N ARG A 143 -0.30 -13.70 2.85
CA ARG A 143 -1.00 -14.92 2.40
C ARG A 143 -0.75 -15.15 0.90
N GLU A 144 -0.67 -16.42 0.48
CA GLU A 144 -0.29 -16.84 -0.89
C GLU A 144 -1.43 -16.74 -1.93
N ARG A 145 -2.66 -16.52 -1.49
CA ARG A 145 -3.85 -16.55 -2.35
C ARG A 145 -4.50 -15.17 -2.45
N VAL A 146 -3.73 -14.11 -2.56
CA VAL A 146 -4.26 -12.74 -2.67
C VAL A 146 -3.92 -12.20 -4.04
N GLU A 147 -4.92 -11.66 -4.75
CA GLU A 147 -4.82 -11.27 -6.15
C GLU A 147 -4.69 -9.76 -6.34
N SER A 148 -5.02 -8.96 -5.32
CA SER A 148 -4.87 -7.51 -5.34
C SER A 148 -4.48 -6.89 -4.00
N PRO A 149 -3.89 -5.68 -4.01
CA PRO A 149 -3.67 -4.92 -2.78
C PRO A 149 -4.98 -4.63 -2.03
N GLY A 150 -6.08 -4.36 -2.74
CA GLY A 150 -7.37 -4.08 -2.11
C GLY A 150 -7.89 -5.24 -1.26
N GLU A 151 -7.77 -6.47 -1.76
CA GLU A 151 -8.07 -7.70 -1.00
C GLU A 151 -7.20 -7.81 0.27
N THR A 152 -5.91 -7.51 0.17
CA THR A 152 -4.99 -7.47 1.32
C THR A 152 -5.52 -6.50 2.39
N TYR A 153 -5.86 -5.29 1.97
CA TYR A 153 -6.31 -4.22 2.86
C TYR A 153 -7.63 -4.58 3.55
N VAL A 154 -8.59 -5.13 2.82
CA VAL A 154 -9.87 -5.59 3.39
C VAL A 154 -9.60 -6.66 4.47
N ARG A 155 -8.78 -7.67 4.17
CA ARG A 155 -8.41 -8.72 5.12
C ARG A 155 -7.77 -8.16 6.38
N LEU A 156 -6.75 -7.30 6.23
CA LEU A 156 -6.04 -6.70 7.34
C LEU A 156 -6.93 -5.79 8.20
N LEU A 157 -7.82 -5.00 7.60
CA LEU A 157 -8.78 -4.15 8.32
C LEU A 157 -9.74 -4.99 9.17
N VAL A 158 -10.29 -6.05 8.60
CA VAL A 158 -11.22 -6.95 9.26
C VAL A 158 -10.57 -7.63 10.45
N THR A 159 -9.40 -8.23 10.25
CA THR A 159 -8.66 -8.91 11.34
C THR A 159 -8.19 -7.92 12.41
N ALA A 160 -7.68 -6.74 12.02
CA ALA A 160 -7.22 -5.73 12.97
C ALA A 160 -8.38 -5.12 13.80
N ALA A 161 -9.60 -5.10 13.25
CA ALA A 161 -10.79 -4.68 13.97
C ALA A 161 -11.34 -5.75 14.95
N GLY A 162 -10.74 -6.95 14.98
CA GLY A 162 -11.12 -8.03 15.89
C GLY A 162 -12.14 -9.03 15.34
N PHE A 163 -12.43 -9.00 14.03
CA PHE A 163 -13.18 -10.08 13.39
C PHE A 163 -12.26 -11.30 13.15
N PRO A 164 -12.83 -12.52 13.00
CA PRO A 164 -12.06 -13.67 12.54
C PRO A 164 -11.41 -13.37 11.18
N GLU A 165 -10.25 -13.94 10.90
CA GLU A 165 -9.61 -13.75 9.59
C GLU A 165 -10.41 -14.49 8.50
N PRO A 166 -10.84 -13.81 7.42
CA PRO A 166 -11.46 -14.47 6.28
C PRO A 166 -10.42 -15.22 5.44
N THR A 167 -10.85 -16.30 4.77
CA THR A 167 -10.01 -17.07 3.85
C THR A 167 -9.87 -16.33 2.52
N PRO A 168 -8.64 -15.99 2.07
CA PRO A 168 -8.44 -15.28 0.81
C PRO A 168 -8.61 -16.20 -0.41
N ASN A 169 -9.21 -15.68 -1.48
CA ASN A 169 -9.52 -16.37 -2.74
C ASN A 169 -10.01 -17.81 -2.54
N LEU A 170 -11.05 -17.94 -1.72
CA LEU A 170 -11.71 -19.21 -1.43
C LEU A 170 -12.37 -19.72 -2.72
N PRO A 171 -12.01 -20.92 -3.21
CA PRO A 171 -12.68 -21.53 -4.35
C PRO A 171 -14.06 -22.06 -3.94
N THR A 172 -15.05 -21.83 -4.79
CA THR A 172 -16.42 -22.31 -4.63
C THR A 172 -16.86 -22.96 -5.93
N ILE A 173 -17.57 -24.08 -5.83
CA ILE A 173 -18.05 -24.83 -6.99
C ILE A 173 -19.57 -24.66 -7.06
N HIS A 174 -20.07 -24.19 -8.20
CA HIS A 174 -21.50 -24.13 -8.45
C HIS A 174 -22.08 -25.56 -8.45
N PRO A 175 -23.14 -25.85 -7.66
CA PRO A 175 -23.65 -27.21 -7.49
C PRO A 175 -24.16 -27.84 -8.79
N ASP A 176 -24.82 -27.06 -9.66
CA ASP A 176 -25.41 -27.59 -10.90
C ASP A 176 -24.47 -27.57 -12.12
N THR A 177 -23.63 -26.52 -12.27
CA THR A 177 -22.77 -26.35 -13.46
C THR A 177 -21.35 -26.88 -13.27
N GLY A 178 -20.94 -27.16 -12.03
CA GLY A 178 -19.56 -27.53 -11.70
C GLY A 178 -18.55 -26.39 -11.89
N GLN A 179 -19.02 -25.17 -12.18
CA GLN A 179 -18.15 -24.04 -12.46
C GLN A 179 -17.46 -23.54 -11.18
N GLU A 180 -16.14 -23.37 -11.23
CA GLU A 180 -15.37 -22.77 -10.14
C GLU A 180 -15.47 -21.24 -10.18
N ARG A 181 -15.70 -20.65 -9.01
CA ARG A 181 -15.57 -19.22 -8.71
C ARG A 181 -14.64 -19.04 -7.53
N ARG A 182 -14.03 -17.86 -7.43
CA ARG A 182 -13.25 -17.46 -6.26
C ARG A 182 -13.89 -16.24 -5.62
N ILE A 183 -13.82 -16.21 -4.30
CA ILE A 183 -14.24 -15.09 -3.48
C ILE A 183 -12.99 -14.52 -2.80
N ASP A 184 -12.67 -13.27 -3.11
CA ASP A 184 -11.60 -12.43 -2.57
C ASP A 184 -11.23 -12.73 -1.12
N ASN A 185 -12.20 -12.63 -0.20
CA ASN A 185 -12.07 -12.96 1.21
C ASN A 185 -13.39 -13.57 1.71
N ALA A 186 -13.37 -14.76 2.28
CA ALA A 186 -14.60 -15.49 2.60
C ALA A 186 -14.62 -16.13 3.99
N TYR A 187 -15.81 -16.18 4.58
CA TYR A 187 -16.15 -17.01 5.73
C TYR A 187 -17.02 -18.17 5.25
N GLU A 188 -16.39 -19.29 4.95
CA GLU A 188 -17.04 -20.46 4.35
C GLU A 188 -18.21 -21.01 5.18
N HIS A 189 -18.00 -21.15 6.49
CA HIS A 189 -18.97 -21.70 7.44
C HIS A 189 -20.31 -20.92 7.51
N ILE A 190 -20.32 -19.66 7.09
CA ILE A 190 -21.52 -18.80 7.02
C ILE A 190 -21.83 -18.31 5.60
N ARG A 191 -21.13 -18.83 4.58
CA ARG A 191 -21.22 -18.41 3.17
C ARG A 191 -21.24 -16.89 2.98
N LEU A 192 -20.32 -16.20 3.64
CA LEU A 192 -20.15 -14.74 3.51
C LEU A 192 -18.88 -14.42 2.72
N GLY A 193 -18.99 -13.68 1.63
CA GLY A 193 -17.89 -13.14 0.86
C GLY A 193 -17.71 -11.62 1.05
N LEU A 194 -16.47 -11.16 1.10
CA LEU A 194 -16.07 -9.76 1.10
C LEU A 194 -15.31 -9.47 -0.21
N GLU A 195 -15.91 -8.73 -1.13
CA GLU A 195 -15.34 -8.42 -2.44
C GLU A 195 -14.82 -6.99 -2.53
N TYR A 196 -13.55 -6.84 -2.91
CA TYR A 196 -13.00 -5.52 -3.17
C TYR A 196 -13.33 -5.05 -4.58
N ASP A 197 -14.20 -4.05 -4.69
CA ASP A 197 -14.50 -3.38 -5.96
C ASP A 197 -13.55 -2.19 -6.13
N GLY A 198 -12.43 -2.44 -6.81
CA GLY A 198 -11.50 -1.41 -7.25
C GLY A 198 -12.15 -0.40 -8.19
N SER A 199 -11.41 0.64 -8.62
CA SER A 199 -11.95 1.76 -9.43
C SER A 199 -12.82 1.32 -10.62
N TRP A 200 -14.15 1.35 -10.44
CA TRP A 200 -15.15 0.99 -11.46
C TRP A 200 -15.03 1.82 -12.74
N ARG A 201 -14.47 3.04 -12.65
CA ARG A 201 -14.24 3.95 -13.78
C ARG A 201 -13.25 3.39 -14.80
N SER A 202 -12.48 2.38 -14.42
CA SER A 202 -11.49 1.73 -15.28
C SER A 202 -12.02 0.43 -15.91
N LYS A 203 -13.21 -0.04 -15.53
CA LYS A 203 -13.80 -1.27 -16.06
C LYS A 203 -14.56 -0.99 -17.35
N SER A 204 -14.42 -1.90 -18.33
CA SER A 204 -15.27 -1.87 -19.52
C SER A 204 -16.69 -2.29 -19.15
N LYS A 205 -17.68 -1.91 -19.98
CA LYS A 205 -19.08 -2.34 -19.78
C LYS A 205 -19.21 -3.87 -19.71
N GLN A 206 -18.45 -4.58 -20.55
CA GLN A 206 -18.43 -6.05 -20.57
C GLN A 206 -17.87 -6.63 -19.27
N GLN A 207 -16.78 -6.06 -18.75
CA GLN A 207 -16.20 -6.50 -17.48
C GLN A 207 -17.16 -6.26 -16.32
N TRP A 208 -17.85 -5.12 -16.28
CA TRP A 208 -18.87 -4.85 -15.26
C TRP A 208 -20.04 -5.84 -15.32
N GLN A 209 -20.53 -6.16 -16.52
CA GLN A 209 -21.61 -7.16 -16.69
C GLN A 209 -21.17 -8.56 -16.22
N SER A 210 -19.96 -8.99 -16.59
CA SER A 210 -19.41 -10.27 -16.16
C SER A 210 -19.22 -10.33 -14.64
N ASP A 211 -18.76 -9.25 -14.02
CA ASP A 211 -18.65 -9.15 -12.56
C ASP A 211 -20.00 -9.29 -11.87
N GLU A 212 -21.06 -8.68 -12.43
CA GLU A 212 -22.40 -8.74 -11.85
C GLU A 212 -23.05 -10.12 -12.02
N GLU A 213 -22.88 -10.74 -13.18
CA GLU A 213 -23.34 -12.11 -13.44
C GLU A 213 -22.66 -13.11 -12.51
N ARG A 214 -21.35 -12.97 -12.28
CA ARG A 214 -20.60 -13.77 -11.29
C ARG A 214 -21.19 -13.63 -9.88
N ARG A 215 -21.64 -12.43 -9.49
CA ARG A 215 -22.25 -12.22 -8.16
C ARG A 215 -23.64 -12.83 -8.06
N ASN A 216 -24.45 -12.68 -9.09
CA ASN A 216 -25.77 -13.32 -9.14
C ASN A 216 -25.65 -14.84 -9.08
N GLU A 217 -24.65 -15.39 -9.76
CA GLU A 217 -24.31 -16.80 -9.70
C GLU A 217 -23.92 -17.23 -8.27
N LEU A 218 -22.98 -16.53 -7.61
CA LEU A 218 -22.62 -16.83 -6.21
C LEU A 218 -23.83 -16.78 -5.26
N ALA A 219 -24.71 -15.78 -5.44
CA ALA A 219 -25.92 -15.64 -4.65
C ALA A 219 -26.93 -16.77 -4.89
N SER A 220 -27.00 -17.32 -6.11
CA SER A 220 -27.97 -18.38 -6.45
C SER A 220 -27.76 -19.67 -5.65
N TYR A 221 -26.52 -19.94 -5.24
CA TYR A 221 -26.17 -21.08 -4.37
C TYR A 221 -25.80 -20.66 -2.93
N GLY A 222 -26.35 -19.52 -2.48
CA GLY A 222 -26.45 -19.19 -1.06
C GLY A 222 -25.28 -18.40 -0.48
N TRP A 223 -24.46 -17.74 -1.30
CA TRP A 223 -23.47 -16.79 -0.80
C TRP A 223 -24.07 -15.40 -0.58
N THR A 224 -23.80 -14.84 0.60
CA THR A 224 -24.00 -13.41 0.88
C THR A 224 -22.74 -12.65 0.52
N LEU A 225 -22.81 -11.69 -0.39
CA LEU A 225 -21.65 -10.89 -0.79
C LEU A 225 -21.74 -9.46 -0.23
N SER A 226 -20.72 -9.05 0.51
CA SER A 226 -20.51 -7.67 0.95
C SER A 226 -19.43 -7.05 0.08
N ARG A 227 -19.70 -5.91 -0.53
CA ARG A 227 -18.73 -5.19 -1.38
C ARG A 227 -18.06 -4.05 -0.64
N GLN A 228 -16.78 -3.88 -0.88
CA GLN A 228 -15.95 -2.84 -0.28
C GLN A 228 -15.24 -2.09 -1.40
N THR A 229 -15.29 -0.76 -1.32
CA THR A 229 -14.58 0.11 -2.25
C THR A 229 -13.29 0.62 -1.61
N GLY A 230 -12.45 1.31 -2.39
CA GLY A 230 -11.35 2.08 -1.82
C GLY A 230 -11.81 3.13 -0.79
N GLN A 231 -13.06 3.62 -0.84
CA GLN A 231 -13.59 4.50 0.20
C GLN A 231 -13.84 3.76 1.51
N ASP A 232 -14.35 2.53 1.45
CA ASP A 232 -14.54 1.70 2.63
C ASP A 232 -13.19 1.34 3.28
N VAL A 233 -12.15 1.10 2.49
CA VAL A 233 -10.79 0.91 3.04
C VAL A 233 -10.27 2.17 3.73
N ARG A 234 -10.51 3.36 3.15
CA ARG A 234 -10.07 4.64 3.73
C ARG A 234 -10.86 5.06 4.96
N GLN A 235 -12.15 4.73 5.02
CA GLN A 235 -13.07 5.11 6.09
C GLN A 235 -13.85 3.87 6.55
N PRO A 236 -13.18 2.96 7.29
CA PRO A 236 -13.69 1.61 7.50
C PRO A 236 -14.84 1.50 8.48
N LEU A 237 -15.18 2.56 9.22
CA LEU A 237 -16.24 2.51 10.23
C LEU A 237 -17.55 1.98 9.65
N SER A 238 -18.04 2.58 8.56
CA SER A 238 -19.30 2.17 7.94
C SER A 238 -19.25 0.73 7.44
N PHE A 239 -18.13 0.32 6.83
CA PHE A 239 -17.92 -1.05 6.39
C PHE A 239 -17.93 -2.05 7.55
N LEU A 240 -17.15 -1.80 8.60
CA LEU A 240 -17.04 -2.70 9.75
C LEU A 240 -18.37 -2.81 10.52
N LEU A 241 -19.14 -1.73 10.63
CA LEU A 241 -20.47 -1.76 11.23
C LEU A 241 -21.48 -2.54 10.37
N ARG A 242 -21.42 -2.42 9.04
CA ARG A 242 -22.21 -3.26 8.12
C ARG A 242 -21.81 -4.74 8.28
N LEU A 243 -20.51 -5.04 8.35
CA LEU A 243 -20.02 -6.40 8.54
C LEU A 243 -20.50 -7.00 9.87
N ARG A 244 -20.44 -6.24 10.96
CA ARG A 244 -20.99 -6.63 12.26
C ARG A 244 -22.48 -7.00 12.15
N THR A 245 -23.25 -6.16 11.48
CA THR A 245 -24.69 -6.39 11.26
C THR A 245 -24.93 -7.69 10.49
N VAL A 246 -24.13 -7.98 9.47
CA VAL A 246 -24.21 -9.24 8.71
C VAL A 246 -23.88 -10.45 9.60
N PHE A 247 -22.86 -10.36 10.46
CA PHE A 247 -22.55 -11.40 11.44
C PHE A 247 -23.72 -11.66 12.41
N ASP A 248 -24.37 -10.60 12.89
CA ASP A 248 -25.55 -10.73 13.75
C ASP A 248 -26.72 -11.40 13.00
N MET A 249 -26.97 -11.01 11.74
CA MET A 249 -28.01 -11.61 10.88
C MET A 249 -27.76 -13.09 10.57
N LEU A 250 -26.49 -13.49 10.40
CA LEU A 250 -26.09 -14.87 10.13
C LEU A 250 -25.96 -15.71 11.42
N GLY A 251 -26.37 -15.19 12.57
CA GLY A 251 -26.39 -15.92 13.84
C GLY A 251 -25.01 -16.14 14.48
N VAL A 252 -23.97 -15.46 13.99
CA VAL A 252 -22.57 -15.59 14.45
C VAL A 252 -22.05 -14.31 15.11
N GLY A 253 -22.94 -13.44 15.57
CA GLY A 253 -22.60 -12.15 16.20
C GLY A 253 -21.62 -12.23 17.38
N ARG A 254 -21.52 -13.39 18.06
CA ARG A 254 -20.54 -13.62 19.14
C ARG A 254 -19.09 -13.65 18.66
N ALA A 255 -18.86 -14.02 17.39
CA ALA A 255 -17.53 -14.03 16.80
C ALA A 255 -17.10 -12.63 16.32
N ALA A 256 -18.03 -11.67 16.24
CA ALA A 256 -17.74 -10.31 15.82
C ALA A 256 -17.38 -9.40 17.03
N PRO A 257 -16.50 -8.41 16.85
CA PRO A 257 -16.16 -7.43 17.87
C PRO A 257 -17.35 -6.53 18.21
N ALA A 258 -17.40 -6.02 19.44
CA ALA A 258 -18.44 -5.10 19.90
C ALA A 258 -18.41 -3.78 19.10
N VAL A 259 -19.56 -3.12 18.97
CA VAL A 259 -19.70 -1.85 18.24
C VAL A 259 -18.75 -0.78 18.78
N ASP A 260 -18.58 -0.67 20.10
CA ASP A 260 -17.69 0.30 20.71
C ASP A 260 -16.21 0.02 20.40
N HIS A 261 -15.83 -1.26 20.34
CA HIS A 261 -14.49 -1.66 19.90
C HIS A 261 -14.26 -1.26 18.44
N ILE A 262 -15.21 -1.52 17.54
CA ILE A 262 -15.13 -1.11 16.13
C ILE A 262 -14.97 0.40 16.00
N ARG A 263 -15.75 1.19 16.75
CA ARG A 263 -15.66 2.66 16.77
C ARG A 263 -14.30 3.12 17.27
N SER A 264 -13.83 2.56 18.38
CA SER A 264 -12.52 2.88 18.96
C SER A 264 -11.39 2.56 17.98
N PHE A 265 -11.43 1.38 17.35
CA PHE A 265 -10.48 0.98 16.33
C PHE A 265 -10.49 1.95 15.15
N ALA A 266 -11.64 2.23 14.55
CA ALA A 266 -11.75 3.14 13.41
C ALA A 266 -11.26 4.56 13.75
N ASN A 267 -11.55 5.06 14.95
CA ASN A 267 -11.00 6.33 15.44
C ASN A 267 -9.48 6.25 15.66
N SER A 268 -8.95 5.12 16.12
CA SER A 268 -7.52 4.94 16.27
C SER A 268 -6.80 5.01 14.93
N LEU A 269 -7.40 4.53 13.84
CA LEU A 269 -6.84 4.61 12.48
C LEU A 269 -6.73 6.05 11.98
N SER A 270 -7.66 6.93 12.37
CA SER A 270 -7.59 8.35 12.00
C SER A 270 -6.55 9.12 12.81
N THR A 271 -6.10 8.58 13.95
CA THR A 271 -5.08 9.17 14.82
C THR A 271 -3.71 8.52 14.71
N ALA A 272 -3.64 7.26 14.27
CA ALA A 272 -2.41 6.53 14.06
C ALA A 272 -1.88 6.87 12.66
N ASP A 273 -0.56 7.01 12.54
CA ASP A 273 0.17 6.92 11.26
C ASP A 273 0.12 5.49 10.67
N LEU A 274 -1.03 4.82 10.82
CA LEU A 274 -1.43 3.74 9.94
C LEU A 274 -1.74 4.45 8.64
N SER A 275 -0.94 4.16 7.62
CA SER A 275 -0.84 4.95 6.39
C SER A 275 -2.14 5.09 5.60
N LEU A 276 -3.04 5.95 6.09
CA LEU A 276 -4.29 6.38 5.50
C LEU A 276 -4.59 7.86 5.82
N GLN A 277 -3.59 8.67 6.16
CA GLN A 277 -3.75 10.13 6.31
C GLN A 277 -3.27 10.90 5.06
N TRP A 278 -4.18 11.70 4.48
CA TRP A 278 -3.82 12.88 3.68
C TRP A 278 -3.92 14.11 4.59
N SER A 279 -2.84 14.87 4.69
CA SER A 279 -2.92 16.22 5.25
C SER A 279 -3.82 17.06 4.35
N THR A 280 -4.95 17.54 4.85
CA THR A 280 -5.82 18.50 4.18
C THR A 280 -5.17 19.88 4.08
N ARG A 281 -4.00 20.01 3.43
CA ARG A 281 -3.58 21.32 2.91
C ARG A 281 -4.29 21.55 1.58
N ARG A 282 -5.44 22.23 1.65
CA ARG A 282 -5.92 23.07 0.55
C ARG A 282 -4.75 23.97 0.11
N PRO A 283 -4.45 24.15 -1.19
CA PRO A 283 -3.72 25.33 -1.59
C PRO A 283 -4.53 26.53 -1.12
N ALA A 284 -3.88 27.45 -0.40
CA ALA A 284 -4.48 28.74 -0.10
C ALA A 284 -5.01 29.30 -1.42
N SER A 285 -6.34 29.48 -1.49
CA SER A 285 -6.93 30.26 -2.56
C SER A 285 -6.33 31.65 -2.46
N THR A 286 -5.51 32.02 -3.43
CA THR A 286 -5.02 33.39 -3.56
C THR A 286 -6.22 34.26 -3.87
N SER A 287 -6.88 34.77 -2.84
CA SER A 287 -7.77 35.92 -2.92
C SER A 287 -6.91 37.15 -3.19
N ARG A 288 -6.48 37.34 -4.44
CA ARG A 288 -6.12 38.67 -4.91
C ARG A 288 -7.40 39.43 -5.17
N ARG A 289 -7.77 40.18 -4.13
CA ARG A 289 -8.63 41.37 -4.19
C ARG A 289 -8.06 42.30 -5.28
N LEU A 290 -8.58 42.21 -6.50
CA LEU A 290 -8.51 43.32 -7.45
C LEU A 290 -9.62 44.29 -7.03
N GLU A 291 -9.28 45.18 -6.11
CA GLU A 291 -10.06 46.39 -5.91
C GLU A 291 -10.07 47.17 -7.23
N LYS A 292 -11.29 47.32 -7.73
CA LYS A 292 -11.65 48.24 -8.81
C LYS A 292 -11.24 49.65 -8.37
N LYS A 293 -10.20 50.21 -9.00
CA LYS A 293 -10.05 51.67 -9.10
C LYS A 293 -11.12 52.18 -10.06
N THR A 294 -12.34 52.36 -9.58
CA THR A 294 -13.30 53.28 -10.21
C THR A 294 -12.94 54.68 -9.73
N GLY A 295 -12.48 55.50 -10.66
CA GLY A 295 -12.21 56.90 -10.41
C GLY A 295 -13.46 57.66 -9.97
N ARG A 296 -13.24 58.67 -9.14
CA ARG A 296 -14.10 59.85 -9.08
C ARG A 296 -13.23 61.07 -8.88
N PHE A 297 -13.16 61.87 -9.93
CA PHE A 297 -12.91 63.30 -9.87
C PHE A 297 -13.77 63.94 -8.79
N ARG A 298 -13.19 64.84 -7.98
CA ARG A 298 -13.83 66.13 -7.69
C ARG A 298 -12.80 67.18 -7.24
N THR A 299 -12.91 68.27 -7.98
CA THR A 299 -12.26 69.58 -8.05
C THR A 299 -12.37 70.45 -6.79
N ARG A 300 -11.49 71.47 -6.75
CA ARG A 300 -11.54 72.79 -6.04
C ARG A 300 -11.00 72.76 -4.60
N ILE A 301 -10.16 73.70 -4.14
CA ILE A 301 -9.75 75.06 -4.57
C ILE A 301 -8.23 75.17 -4.44
#